data_AF-A0A920RX83-F1
#
_entry.id   AF-A0A920RX83-F1
#
_cell.length_a   1.000
_cell.length_b   1.000
_cell.length_c   1.000
_cell.angle_alpha   90.00
_cell.angle_beta   90.00
_cell.angle_gamma   90.00
#
_symmetry.space_group_name_H-M   'P 1'
#
loop_
_entity.id
_entity.type
_entity.pdbx_description
1 polymer ?
#
loop_
_entity_poly.entity_id
_entity_poly.type
_entity_poly.pdbx_seq_one_letter_code
_entity_poly.pdbx_strand_id
1 'polypeptide(L)'
;MNQTVTSDAVVEVGADLGIAWDGDFDRCFFFDENGQFIDNYYLIGMISQVLLEQDKGSNIIHDPRLIWNTREEIQIMEAILSSQKQVIHS
;
A
#
# COMPACT_ATOMS: atom_id res chain seq x y z
N MET A 1 14.13 1.20 -15.36
CA MET A 1 14.15 0.24 -14.24
C MET A 1 14.12 -1.16 -14.84
N ASN A 2 14.99 -2.06 -14.39
CA ASN A 2 15.04 -3.43 -14.91
C ASN A 2 14.11 -4.32 -14.06
N GLN A 3 12.80 -4.24 -14.33
CA GLN A 3 11.78 -4.99 -13.58
C GLN A 3 12.02 -6.50 -13.60
N THR A 4 12.56 -7.01 -14.70
CA THR A 4 12.87 -8.43 -14.89
C THR A 4 13.90 -8.94 -13.88
N VAL A 5 14.91 -8.16 -13.52
CA VAL A 5 15.94 -8.60 -12.54
C VAL A 5 15.35 -8.87 -11.17
N THR A 6 14.46 -8.00 -10.69
CA THR A 6 13.83 -8.20 -9.38
C THR A 6 12.78 -9.30 -9.44
N SER A 7 11.99 -9.35 -10.51
CA SER A 7 11.00 -10.41 -10.76
C SER A 7 11.64 -11.81 -10.75
N ASP A 8 12.70 -12.00 -11.54
CA ASP A 8 13.42 -13.27 -11.64
C ASP A 8 14.04 -13.66 -10.30
N ALA A 9 14.65 -12.70 -9.60
CA ALA A 9 15.26 -12.94 -8.30
C ALA A 9 14.23 -13.42 -7.25
N VAL A 10 13.02 -12.85 -7.23
CA VAL A 10 11.95 -13.27 -6.32
C VAL A 10 11.58 -14.73 -6.58
N VAL A 11 11.37 -15.09 -7.85
CA VAL A 11 10.99 -16.47 -8.24
C VAL A 11 12.13 -17.46 -8.00
N GLU A 12 13.38 -17.09 -8.31
CA GLU A 12 14.55 -17.95 -8.17
C GLU A 12 14.80 -18.37 -6.71
N VAL A 13 14.65 -17.43 -5.78
CA VAL A 13 14.89 -17.69 -4.35
C VAL A 13 13.63 -18.07 -3.58
N GLY A 14 12.45 -18.00 -4.20
CA GLY A 14 11.17 -18.24 -3.56
C GLY A 14 10.86 -17.22 -2.47
N ALA A 15 11.10 -15.94 -2.73
CA ALA A 15 10.83 -14.87 -1.77
C ALA A 15 9.32 -14.55 -1.69
N ASP A 16 8.85 -14.15 -0.51
CA ASP A 16 7.45 -13.72 -0.31
C ASP A 16 7.15 -12.32 -0.89
N LEU A 17 8.17 -11.49 -1.08
CA LEU A 17 8.04 -10.12 -1.58
C LEU A 17 9.35 -9.62 -2.19
N GLY A 18 9.26 -8.95 -3.35
CA GLY A 18 10.35 -8.20 -3.96
C GLY A 18 10.18 -6.70 -3.80
N ILE A 19 11.28 -5.98 -3.53
CA ILE A 19 11.30 -4.51 -3.50
C ILE A 19 12.48 -4.02 -4.34
N ALA A 20 12.21 -3.08 -5.23
CA ALA A 20 13.21 -2.37 -5.99
C ALA A 20 13.07 -0.86 -5.82
N TRP A 21 14.16 -0.14 -6.00
CA TRP A 21 14.23 1.31 -5.87
C TRP A 21 14.76 1.93 -7.17
N ASP A 22 14.49 3.21 -7.37
CA ASP A 22 15.16 4.02 -8.39
C ASP A 22 16.51 4.56 -7.91
N GLY A 23 17.15 5.41 -8.72
CA GLY A 23 18.57 5.77 -8.54
C GLY A 23 18.88 6.63 -7.30
N ASP A 24 17.89 7.38 -6.80
CA ASP A 24 17.96 8.23 -5.61
C ASP A 24 17.11 7.72 -4.44
N PHE A 25 16.48 6.55 -4.60
CA PHE A 25 15.73 5.84 -3.57
C PHE A 25 14.54 6.63 -3.00
N ASP A 26 13.94 7.53 -3.78
CA ASP A 26 12.71 8.22 -3.40
C ASP A 26 11.45 7.47 -3.86
N ARG A 27 11.61 6.52 -4.81
CA ARG A 27 10.55 5.64 -5.29
C ARG A 27 10.92 4.19 -5.08
N CYS A 28 9.97 3.44 -4.54
CA CYS A 28 10.02 2.00 -4.44
C CYS A 28 8.93 1.34 -5.29
N PHE A 29 9.18 0.08 -5.61
CA PHE A 29 8.38 -0.76 -6.49
C PHE A 29 8.29 -2.15 -5.89
N PHE A 30 7.09 -2.73 -5.90
CA PHE A 30 6.81 -3.98 -5.21
C PHE A 30 6.52 -5.10 -6.21
N PHE A 31 6.92 -6.31 -5.83
CA PHE A 31 6.68 -7.53 -6.59
C PHE A 31 6.13 -8.60 -5.65
N ASP A 32 5.07 -9.30 -6.06
CA ASP A 32 4.53 -10.43 -5.30
C ASP A 32 5.44 -11.66 -5.34
N GLU A 33 5.07 -12.72 -4.64
CA GLU A 33 5.83 -13.98 -4.56
C GLU A 33 6.00 -14.70 -5.91
N ASN A 34 5.16 -14.36 -6.90
CA ASN A 34 5.23 -14.88 -8.27
C ASN A 34 6.11 -14.00 -9.17
N GLY A 35 6.76 -12.98 -8.60
CA GLY A 35 7.55 -11.99 -9.32
C GLY A 35 6.70 -11.00 -10.12
N GLN A 36 5.37 -10.93 -9.91
CA GLN A 36 4.51 -10.00 -10.61
C GLN A 36 4.64 -8.60 -10.02
N PHE A 37 4.80 -7.61 -10.90
CA PHE A 37 4.83 -6.21 -10.50
C PHE A 37 3.47 -5.77 -9.93
N ILE A 38 3.50 -5.17 -8.74
CA ILE A 38 2.32 -4.63 -8.07
C ILE A 38 2.19 -3.15 -8.45
N ASP A 39 1.06 -2.78 -9.03
CA ASP A 39 0.79 -1.36 -9.35
C ASP A 39 0.67 -0.54 -8.05
N ASN A 40 1.45 0.54 -7.98
CA ASN A 40 1.47 1.46 -6.84
C ASN A 40 0.08 2.05 -6.52
N TYR A 41 -0.87 2.02 -7.47
CA TYR A 41 -2.26 2.42 -7.21
C TYR A 41 -2.89 1.68 -6.02
N TYR A 42 -2.67 0.37 -5.91
CA TYR A 42 -3.21 -0.43 -4.81
C TYR A 42 -2.42 -0.21 -3.51
N LEU A 43 -1.10 -0.02 -3.65
CA LEU A 43 -0.21 0.24 -2.53
C LEU A 43 -0.60 1.51 -1.75
N ILE A 44 -1.03 2.57 -2.45
CA ILE A 44 -1.48 3.82 -1.82
C ILE A 44 -2.68 3.56 -0.89
N GLY A 45 -3.65 2.74 -1.32
CA GLY A 45 -4.81 2.38 -0.49
C GLY A 45 -4.37 1.66 0.79
N MET A 46 -3.55 0.62 0.65
CA MET A 46 -3.02 -0.16 1.77
C MET A 46 -2.20 0.69 2.76
N ILE A 47 -1.29 1.53 2.28
CA ILE A 47 -0.49 2.42 3.14
C ILE A 47 -1.39 3.42 3.87
N SER A 48 -2.40 3.95 3.19
CA SER A 48 -3.36 4.89 3.80
C SER A 48 -4.09 4.26 4.99
N GLN A 49 -4.47 2.99 4.89
CA GLN A 49 -5.10 2.25 6.00
C GLN A 49 -4.17 2.13 7.20
N VAL A 50 -2.93 1.69 6.97
CA VAL A 50 -1.92 1.55 8.04
C VAL A 50 -1.66 2.89 8.73
N LEU A 51 -1.57 3.99 7.96
CA LEU A 51 -1.37 5.33 8.52
C LEU A 51 -2.57 5.81 9.34
N LEU A 52 -3.79 5.56 8.86
CA LEU A 52 -5.03 5.93 9.58
C LEU A 52 -5.23 5.11 10.86
N GLU A 53 -4.76 3.87 10.90
CA GLU A 53 -4.72 3.08 12.15
C GLU A 53 -3.81 3.71 13.21
N GLN A 54 -2.65 4.21 12.78
CA GLN A 54 -1.65 4.85 13.66
C GLN A 54 -2.09 6.24 14.12
N ASP A 55 -2.69 7.03 13.23
CA ASP A 55 -3.14 8.40 13.51
C ASP A 55 -4.57 8.63 12.98
N LYS A 56 -5.54 8.32 13.84
CA LYS A 56 -6.96 8.29 13.48
C LYS A 56 -7.47 9.69 13.17
N GLY A 57 -8.06 9.86 11.98
CA GLY A 57 -8.67 11.12 11.54
C GLY A 57 -7.71 12.11 10.89
N SER A 58 -6.47 11.69 10.60
CA SER A 58 -5.52 12.46 9.82
C SER A 58 -5.91 12.53 8.34
N ASN A 59 -5.50 13.61 7.68
CA ASN A 59 -5.78 13.82 6.26
C ASN A 59 -4.80 13.03 5.38
N ILE A 60 -5.31 12.34 4.36
CA ILE A 60 -4.49 11.65 3.34
C ILE A 60 -4.49 12.47 2.04
N ILE A 61 -3.30 12.87 1.59
CA ILE A 61 -3.11 13.56 0.30
C ILE A 61 -2.75 12.52 -0.74
N HIS A 62 -3.50 12.45 -1.84
CA HIS A 62 -3.22 11.56 -2.97
C HIS A 62 -3.40 12.28 -4.31
N ASP A 63 -2.78 11.73 -5.34
CA ASP A 63 -2.85 12.25 -6.71
C ASP A 63 -4.27 12.10 -7.31
N PRO A 64 -4.74 13.03 -8.18
CA PRO A 64 -6.09 12.99 -8.75
C PRO A 64 -6.27 12.00 -9.92
N ARG A 65 -5.21 11.36 -10.44
CA ARG A 65 -5.26 10.50 -11.64
C ARG A 65 -5.93 9.16 -11.38
N LEU A 66 -5.70 8.55 -10.21
CA LEU A 66 -6.23 7.25 -9.82
C LEU A 66 -6.77 7.35 -8.39
N ILE A 67 -8.10 7.43 -8.25
CA ILE A 67 -8.73 7.91 -7.01
C ILE A 67 -9.71 6.94 -6.36
N TRP A 68 -10.28 5.99 -7.10
CA TRP A 68 -11.42 5.22 -6.58
C TRP A 68 -11.01 4.24 -5.48
N ASN A 69 -9.97 3.44 -5.72
CA ASN A 69 -9.43 2.48 -4.76
C ASN A 69 -9.00 3.19 -3.48
N THR A 70 -8.15 4.22 -3.59
CA THR A 70 -7.66 4.97 -2.44
C THR A 70 -8.80 5.55 -1.60
N ARG A 71 -9.83 6.12 -2.23
CA ARG A 71 -10.97 6.69 -1.51
C ARG A 71 -11.83 5.63 -0.84
N GLU A 72 -12.07 4.51 -1.50
CA GLU A 72 -12.86 3.41 -0.95
C GLU A 72 -12.15 2.79 0.26
N GLU A 73 -10.86 2.49 0.16
CA GLU A 73 -10.06 1.93 1.26
C GLU A 73 -10.00 2.87 2.47
N ILE A 74 -9.88 4.19 2.25
CA ILE A 74 -9.93 5.20 3.32
C ILE A 74 -11.32 5.22 3.98
N GLN A 75 -12.40 5.21 3.20
CA GLN A 75 -13.77 5.23 3.75
C GLN A 75 -14.08 3.99 4.57
N ILE A 76 -13.65 2.81 4.11
CA ILE A 76 -13.76 1.55 4.85
C ILE A 76 -13.01 1.66 6.19
N MET A 77 -11.78 2.16 6.14
CA MET A 77 -10.94 2.30 7.34
C MET A 77 -11.56 3.27 8.37
N GLU A 78 -12.04 4.43 7.92
CA GLU A 78 -12.71 5.41 8.78
C GLU A 78 -13.96 4.82 9.44
N ALA A 79 -14.74 4.01 8.71
CA ALA A 79 -15.90 3.32 9.24
C ALA A 79 -15.51 2.32 10.35
N ILE A 80 -14.48 1.49 10.11
CA ILE A 80 -13.96 0.51 11.08
C ILE A 80 -13.49 1.22 12.36
N LEU A 81 -12.69 2.29 12.22
CA LEU A 81 -12.14 3.03 13.35
C LEU A 81 -13.22 3.75 14.17
N SER A 82 -14.28 4.22 13.50
CA SER A 82 -15.44 4.83 14.15
C SER A 82 -16.24 3.82 14.98
N SER A 83 -16.43 2.60 14.45
CA SER A 83 -17.12 1.51 15.17
C SER A 83 -16.33 1.03 16.40
N GLN A 84 -15.00 0.97 16.35
CA GLN A 84 -14.18 0.62 17.51
C GLN A 84 -14.32 1.62 18.67
N LYS A 85 -14.56 2.91 18.37
CA LYS A 85 -14.70 3.98 19.36
C LYS A 85 -15.94 3.81 20.26
N GLN A 86 -17.00 3.20 19.74
CA GLN A 86 -18.23 2.92 20.49
C GLN A 86 -18.09 1.76 21.49
N VAL A 87 -17.22 0.77 21.21
CA VAL A 87 -17.06 -0.43 22.05
C VAL A 87 -16.23 -0.15 23.32
N ILE A 88 -15.29 0.80 23.26
CA ILE A 88 -14.41 1.16 24.39
C ILE A 88 -15.02 2.17 25.38
N HIS A 89 -16.23 2.67 25.12
CA HIS A 89 -16.96 3.60 26.01
C HIS A 89 -18.29 3.01 26.57
N SER A 90 -18.45 1.69 26.53
CA SER A 90 -19.54 0.92 27.15
C SER A 90 -19.00 -0.09 28.13
#